data_AF-A0A0D5A1M3-F1
#
_entry.id   AF-A0A0D5A1M3-F1
#
_cell.length_a   1.000
_cell.length_b   1.000
_cell.length_c   1.000
_cell.angle_alpha   90.00
_cell.angle_beta   90.00
_cell.angle_gamma   90.00
#
_symmetry.space_group_name_H-M   'P 1'
#
loop_
_entity.id
_entity.type
_entity.pdbx_description
1 polymer ?
#
loop_
_entity_poly.entity_id
_entity_poly.type
_entity_poly.pdbx_seq_one_letter_code
_entity_poly.pdbx_strand_id
1 'polypeptide(L)'
;MKFETTARGFTKASFTDRYGEKCSLQKSSLATEDAIWFGIDDPKPLILVQNEGWKEAPLPEGASIGGRMHLTQDQVKALLPALTHFAETGELPDPD
;
A
#
# COMPACT_ATOMS: atom_id res chain seq x y z
N MET A 1 13.23 3.09 4.67
CA MET A 1 12.80 1.86 3.96
C MET A 1 13.94 0.87 3.98
N LYS A 2 13.66 -0.41 4.28
CA LYS A 2 14.68 -1.49 4.31
C LYS A 2 14.34 -2.54 3.26
N PHE A 3 15.31 -2.93 2.44
CA PHE A 3 15.15 -3.95 1.40
C PHE A 3 15.61 -5.33 1.90
N GLU A 4 14.92 -6.37 1.45
CA GLU A 4 15.19 -7.77 1.76
C GLU A 4 14.71 -8.69 0.62
N THR A 5 15.20 -9.92 0.60
CA THR A 5 14.77 -10.94 -0.36
C THR A 5 13.79 -11.88 0.33
N THR A 6 12.61 -12.07 -0.26
CA THR A 6 11.62 -13.03 0.23
C THR A 6 12.12 -14.47 0.07
N ALA A 7 11.50 -15.43 0.78
CA ALA A 7 11.82 -16.85 0.66
C ALA A 7 11.67 -17.41 -0.77
N ARG A 8 10.92 -16.72 -1.64
CA ARG A 8 10.71 -17.07 -3.05
C ARG A 8 11.64 -16.32 -4.01
N GLY A 9 12.63 -15.59 -3.51
CA GLY A 9 13.63 -14.88 -4.31
C GLY A 9 13.20 -13.50 -4.82
N PHE A 10 12.03 -13.00 -4.44
CA PHE A 10 11.55 -11.67 -4.85
C PHE A 10 12.03 -10.58 -3.89
N THR A 11 12.38 -9.41 -4.41
CA THR A 11 12.69 -8.23 -3.60
C THR A 11 11.44 -7.73 -2.88
N LYS A 12 11.54 -7.54 -1.57
CA LYS A 12 10.58 -6.84 -0.72
C LYS A 12 11.29 -5.67 -0.04
N ALA A 13 10.55 -4.63 0.24
CA ALA A 13 10.97 -3.58 1.14
C ALA A 13 9.86 -3.22 2.10
N SER A 14 10.24 -2.89 3.32
CA SER A 14 9.31 -2.61 4.41
C SER A 14 9.51 -1.17 4.91
N PHE A 15 8.41 -0.52 5.27
CA PHE A 15 8.38 0.82 5.83
C PHE A 15 7.13 1.01 6.71
N THR A 16 7.05 2.15 7.40
CA THR A 16 5.93 2.51 8.26
C THR A 16 5.35 3.83 7.77
N ASP A 17 4.03 3.91 7.66
CA ASP A 17 3.36 5.15 7.25
C ASP A 17 3.24 6.16 8.43
N ARG A 18 2.58 7.29 8.18
CA ARG A 18 2.38 8.33 9.20
C ARG A 18 1.50 7.88 10.38
N TYR A 19 0.62 6.90 10.16
CA TYR A 19 -0.29 6.36 11.17
C TYR A 19 0.32 5.19 11.93
N GLY A 20 1.57 4.81 11.63
CA GLY A 20 2.24 3.68 12.27
C GLY A 20 1.94 2.33 11.62
N GLU A 21 1.20 2.31 10.51
CA GLU A 21 0.87 1.08 9.81
C GLU A 21 2.08 0.49 9.10
N LYS A 22 2.20 -0.84 9.14
CA LYS A 22 3.27 -1.56 8.46
C LYS A 22 2.93 -1.67 6.98
N CYS A 23 3.80 -1.14 6.15
CA CYS A 23 3.63 -1.13 4.70
C CYS A 23 4.77 -1.87 4.01
N SER A 24 4.49 -2.37 2.81
CA SER A 24 5.53 -2.96 1.97
C SER A 24 5.43 -2.55 0.51
N LEU A 25 6.59 -2.63 -0.15
CA LEU A 25 6.76 -2.64 -1.59
C LEU A 25 7.38 -3.99 -1.97
N GLN A 26 6.74 -4.77 -2.83
CA GLN A 26 7.22 -6.11 -3.17
C GLN A 26 7.06 -6.39 -4.65
N LYS A 27 8.07 -7.00 -5.28
CA LYS A 27 7.91 -7.52 -6.64
C LYS A 27 6.83 -8.60 -6.66
N SER A 28 5.85 -8.46 -7.55
CA SER A 28 4.79 -9.45 -7.72
C SER A 28 5.33 -10.70 -8.39
N SER A 29 4.76 -11.86 -8.05
CA SER A 29 5.02 -13.11 -8.75
C SER A 29 4.11 -13.31 -9.98
N LEU A 30 3.47 -12.24 -10.46
CA LEU A 30 2.66 -12.27 -11.67
C LEU A 30 3.54 -12.69 -12.86
N ALA A 31 3.11 -13.71 -13.59
CA ALA A 31 3.91 -14.32 -14.66
C ALA A 31 3.81 -13.59 -16.00
N THR A 32 2.72 -12.86 -16.23
CA THR A 32 2.38 -12.28 -17.54
C THR A 32 3.05 -10.94 -17.78
N GLU A 33 3.25 -10.14 -16.74
CA GLU A 33 3.82 -8.79 -16.83
C GLU A 33 4.47 -8.35 -15.51
N ASP A 34 5.28 -7.30 -15.62
CA ASP A 34 5.96 -6.71 -14.47
C ASP A 34 4.98 -5.92 -13.59
N ALA A 35 4.76 -6.44 -12.38
CA ALA A 35 3.94 -5.78 -11.39
C ALA A 35 4.56 -5.78 -9.99
N ILE A 36 4.05 -4.92 -9.12
CA ILE A 36 4.43 -4.77 -7.72
C ILE A 36 3.20 -4.79 -6.80
N TRP A 37 3.39 -5.24 -5.57
CA TRP A 37 2.46 -4.98 -4.47
C TRP A 37 2.94 -3.77 -3.69
N PHE A 38 2.06 -2.81 -3.42
CA PHE A 38 2.38 -1.59 -2.67
C PHE A 38 1.23 -1.16 -1.75
N GLY A 39 1.49 -1.03 -0.45
CA GLY A 39 0.50 -0.56 0.54
C GLY A 39 0.64 -1.22 1.91
N ILE A 40 -0.44 -1.22 2.68
CA ILE A 40 -0.52 -1.74 4.06
C ILE A 40 -0.54 -3.27 4.04
N ASP A 41 0.33 -3.90 4.83
CA ASP A 41 0.46 -5.36 4.88
C ASP A 41 -0.73 -6.05 5.57
N ASP A 42 -1.30 -5.44 6.61
CA ASP A 42 -2.39 -5.99 7.43
C ASP A 42 -3.43 -4.90 7.79
N PRO A 43 -4.33 -4.54 6.85
CA PRO A 43 -5.31 -3.49 7.07
C PRO A 43 -6.36 -3.92 8.09
N LYS A 44 -6.66 -3.04 9.04
CA LYS A 44 -7.66 -3.31 10.09
C LYS A 44 -9.00 -2.71 9.72
N PRO A 45 -10.10 -3.48 9.74
CA PRO A 45 -11.43 -2.91 9.65
C PRO A 45 -11.72 -2.12 10.93
N LEU A 46 -12.02 -0.84 10.81
CA LEU A 46 -12.34 0.00 11.95
C LEU A 46 -13.80 0.43 11.91
N ILE A 47 -14.47 0.40 13.05
CA ILE A 47 -15.81 0.97 13.28
C ILE A 47 -15.71 2.11 14.28
N LEU A 48 -16.40 3.21 14.01
CA LEU A 48 -16.52 4.33 14.94
C LEU A 48 -17.57 3.99 16.00
N VAL A 49 -17.14 3.80 17.24
CA VAL A 49 -18.02 3.56 18.38
C VAL A 49 -18.30 4.88 19.07
N GLN A 50 -19.58 5.20 19.26
CA GLN A 50 -20.01 6.44 19.88
C GLN A 50 -19.36 6.60 21.28
N ASN A 51 -18.76 7.76 21.52
CA ASN A 51 -18.01 8.12 22.75
C ASN A 51 -16.74 7.29 23.03
N GLU A 52 -16.37 6.33 22.17
CA GLU A 52 -15.19 5.49 22.38
C GLU A 52 -14.15 5.59 21.23
N GLY A 53 -14.52 6.19 20.11
CA GLY A 53 -13.63 6.37 18.97
C GLY A 53 -13.53 5.15 18.05
N TRP A 54 -12.47 5.08 17.26
CA TRP A 54 -12.25 4.00 16.30
C TRP A 54 -11.80 2.72 17.00
N LYS A 55 -12.50 1.62 16.74
CA LYS A 55 -12.17 0.28 17.24
C LYS A 55 -12.12 -0.74 16.11
N GLU A 56 -11.29 -1.75 16.27
CA GLU A 56 -11.22 -2.87 15.33
C GLU A 56 -12.55 -3.65 15.34
N ALA A 57 -13.09 -3.91 14.15
CA ALA A 57 -14.32 -4.64 13.95
C ALA A 57 -14.02 -6.10 13.55
N PRO A 58 -14.79 -7.09 14.02
CA PRO A 58 -14.62 -8.46 13.55
C PRO A 58 -14.99 -8.57 12.07
N LEU A 59 -14.20 -9.33 11.30
CA LEU A 59 -14.56 -9.72 9.94
C LEU A 59 -15.52 -10.92 9.96
N PRO A 60 -16.56 -10.93 9.10
CA PRO A 60 -17.36 -12.13 8.87
C PRO A 60 -16.50 -13.30 8.39
N GLU A 61 -16.94 -14.53 8.68
CA GLU A 61 -16.28 -15.73 8.18
C GLU A 61 -16.17 -15.70 6.65
N GLY A 62 -14.97 -15.96 6.13
CA GLY A 62 -14.67 -15.92 4.70
C GLY A 62 -14.41 -14.53 4.11
N ALA A 63 -14.56 -13.45 4.90
CA ALA A 63 -14.24 -12.11 4.44
C ALA A 63 -12.71 -11.87 4.42
N SER A 64 -12.26 -11.03 3.48
CA SER A 64 -10.88 -10.59 3.34
C SER A 64 -10.84 -9.10 3.03
N ILE A 65 -9.82 -8.40 3.51
CA ILE A 65 -9.58 -6.99 3.22
C ILE A 65 -8.25 -6.88 2.48
N GLY A 66 -8.26 -6.15 1.37
CA GLY A 66 -7.05 -5.79 0.64
C GLY A 66 -6.47 -4.47 1.13
N GLY A 67 -5.21 -4.46 1.56
CA GLY A 67 -4.49 -3.25 1.97
C GLY A 67 -3.42 -2.79 0.98
N ARG A 68 -3.13 -3.61 -0.04
CA ARG A 68 -2.07 -3.37 -1.03
C ARG A 68 -2.64 -3.30 -2.43
N MET A 69 -2.17 -2.33 -3.18
CA MET A 69 -2.41 -2.23 -4.62
C MET A 69 -1.50 -3.21 -5.36
N HIS A 70 -2.02 -3.84 -6.42
CA HIS A 70 -1.23 -4.60 -7.40
C HIS A 70 -1.04 -3.72 -8.63
N LEU A 71 0.14 -3.10 -8.76
CA LEU A 71 0.39 -2.08 -9.77
C LEU A 71 1.31 -2.61 -10.86
N THR A 72 0.90 -2.44 -12.12
CA THR A 72 1.77 -2.67 -13.29
C THR A 72 2.77 -1.53 -13.44
N GLN A 73 3.79 -1.73 -14.28
CA GLN A 73 4.77 -0.68 -14.56
C GLN A 73 4.11 0.59 -15.14
N ASP A 74 3.11 0.46 -16.01
CA ASP A 74 2.45 1.61 -16.64
C ASP A 74 1.56 2.37 -15.66
N GLN A 75 0.89 1.69 -14.74
CA GLN A 75 0.18 2.34 -13.63
C GLN A 75 1.13 3.11 -12.73
N VAL A 76 2.31 2.56 -12.43
CA VAL A 76 3.35 3.29 -11.67
C VAL A 76 3.80 4.54 -12.44
N LYS A 77 4.08 4.43 -13.75
CA LYS A 77 4.44 5.59 -14.59
C LYS A 77 3.37 6.68 -14.57
N ALA A 78 2.09 6.32 -14.55
CA ALA A 78 0.99 7.28 -14.49
C ALA A 78 0.91 7.99 -13.12
N LEU A 79 1.29 7.33 -12.03
CA LEU A 79 1.30 7.91 -10.69
C LEU A 79 2.52 8.81 -10.42
N LEU A 80 3.67 8.50 -11.04
CA LEU A 80 4.94 9.15 -10.75
C LEU A 80 4.94 10.68 -10.90
N PRO A 81 4.30 11.30 -11.90
CA PRO A 81 4.25 12.76 -12.01
C PRO A 81 3.63 13.41 -10.76
N ALA A 82 2.48 12.89 -10.30
CA ALA A 82 1.81 13.42 -9.11
C ALA A 82 2.61 13.15 -7.83
N LEU A 83 3.16 11.94 -7.69
CA LEU A 83 3.95 11.57 -6.51
C LEU A 83 5.26 12.37 -6.41
N THR A 84 5.93 12.61 -7.54
CA THR A 84 7.14 13.43 -7.60
C THR A 84 6.82 14.87 -7.25
N HIS A 85 5.77 15.44 -7.85
CA HIS A 85 5.33 16.80 -7.53
C HIS A 85 5.05 16.97 -6.03
N PHE A 86 4.28 16.06 -5.44
CA PHE A 86 3.99 16.08 -3.99
C PHE A 86 5.25 15.97 -3.13
N ALA A 87 6.21 15.12 -3.51
CA ALA A 87 7.46 14.99 -2.78
C ALA A 87 8.29 16.28 -2.79
N GLU A 88 8.16 17.10 -3.83
CA GLU A 88 8.89 18.36 -3.99
C GLU A 88 8.17 19.57 -3.38
N THR A 89 6.84 19.62 -3.46
CA THR A 89 6.04 20.82 -3.14
C THR A 89 5.13 20.65 -1.93
N GLY A 90 4.74 19.43 -1.59
CA GLY A 90 3.70 19.14 -0.60
C GLY A 90 2.26 19.23 -1.14
N GLU A 91 2.08 19.54 -2.42
CA GLU A 91 0.77 19.66 -3.09
C GLU A 91 0.61 18.62 -4.21
N LEU A 92 -0.62 18.41 -4.71
CA LEU A 92 -0.85 17.65 -5.95
C LEU A 92 -0.81 18.59 -7.15
N PRO A 93 -0.52 18.09 -8.37
CA PRO A 93 -0.60 18.91 -9.58
C PRO A 93 -2.00 19.50 -9.76
N ASP A 94 -2.07 20.74 -10.27
CA ASP A 94 -3.33 21.38 -10.60
C ASP A 94 -4.12 20.56 -11.65
N PRO A 95 -5.45 20.47 -11.56
CA PRO A 95 -6.25 19.88 -12.61
C PRO A 95 -6.16 20.73 -13.88
N ASP A 96 -5.97 20.07 -15.03
CA ASP A 96 -6.03 20.69 -16.36
C ASP A 96 -7.41 21.31 -16.67
#